data_AF-A0A2W2B2T2-F1
#
_entry.id   AF-A0A2W2B2T2-F1
#
_cell.length_a   1.000
_cell.length_b   1.000
_cell.length_c   1.000
_cell.angle_alpha   90.00
_cell.angle_beta   90.00
_cell.angle_gamma   90.00
#
_symmetry.space_group_name_H-M   'P 1'
#
loop_
_entity.id
_entity.type
_entity.pdbx_description
1 polymer ?
#
loop_
_entity_poly.entity_id
_entity_poly.type
_entity_poly.pdbx_seq_one_letter_code
_entity_poly.pdbx_strand_id
1 'polypeptide(L)'
;MGEIPQLIPKMNDGGVSFGRLPLPLKILIIASMVIPVIWTAVIMPIKESRNQEDFYAQKCNSVVVSSSDDGRFTAYKMRNGLWIKFYSSARNQLAVGDSIEKTFQTFLYKAYRKDIMEEYQFLGDFDFTVFK
;
A
#
# COMPACT_ATOMS: atom_id res chain seq x y z
N MET A 1 -60.14 35.93 13.90
CA MET A 1 -58.69 35.69 13.81
C MET A 1 -58.45 34.24 14.19
N GLY A 2 -58.28 33.36 13.20
CA GLY A 2 -58.05 31.93 13.43
C GLY A 2 -56.56 31.65 13.40
N GLU A 3 -56.05 30.96 14.43
CA GLU A 3 -54.65 30.55 14.51
C GLU A 3 -54.36 29.46 13.47
N ILE A 4 -53.24 29.63 12.74
CA ILE A 4 -52.76 28.66 11.75
C ILE A 4 -52.04 27.53 12.52
N PRO A 5 -52.47 26.26 12.39
CA PRO A 5 -51.78 25.16 13.05
C PRO A 5 -50.40 24.94 12.41
N GLN A 6 -49.35 24.87 13.23
CA GLN A 6 -47.98 24.60 12.77
C GLN A 6 -47.87 23.16 12.24
N LEU A 7 -47.80 23.02 10.92
CA LEU A 7 -47.57 21.76 10.19
C LEU A 7 -46.07 21.49 9.98
N ILE A 8 -45.27 21.49 11.06
CA ILE A 8 -43.90 20.99 10.98
C ILE A 8 -43.84 19.68 11.77
N PRO A 9 -43.78 18.51 11.10
CA PRO A 9 -43.56 17.26 11.81
C PRO A 9 -42.18 17.32 12.48
N LYS A 10 -42.12 17.07 13.80
CA LYS A 10 -40.85 16.89 14.51
C LYS A 10 -40.13 15.70 13.89
N MET A 11 -39.00 15.97 13.23
CA MET A 11 -38.08 14.92 12.82
C MET A 11 -37.65 14.15 14.07
N ASN A 12 -37.87 12.84 14.05
CA ASN A 12 -37.44 11.96 15.13
C ASN A 12 -35.93 11.75 14.98
N ASP A 13 -35.14 12.42 15.81
CA ASP A 13 -33.68 12.27 15.92
C ASP A 13 -33.30 10.94 16.59
N GLY A 14 -33.83 9.82 16.08
CA GLY A 14 -33.57 8.46 16.55
C GLY A 14 -32.14 7.98 16.30
N GLY A 15 -31.20 8.89 16.08
CA GLY A 15 -29.78 8.60 15.97
C GLY A 15 -29.26 8.01 17.27
N VAL A 16 -28.58 6.88 17.17
CA VAL A 16 -27.89 6.24 18.30
C VAL A 16 -26.79 7.20 18.80
N SER A 17 -27.07 7.90 19.90
CA SER A 17 -26.09 8.78 20.53
C SER A 17 -24.97 7.95 21.19
N PHE A 18 -23.72 8.26 20.87
CA PHE A 18 -22.54 7.58 21.43
C PHE A 18 -22.58 7.50 22.96
N GLY A 19 -23.12 8.53 23.63
CA GLY A 19 -23.25 8.55 25.10
C GLY A 19 -24.13 7.43 25.67
N ARG A 20 -25.12 6.95 24.91
CA ARG A 20 -26.08 5.91 25.32
C ARG A 20 -25.60 4.48 25.03
N LEU A 21 -24.45 4.31 24.38
CA LEU A 21 -23.93 2.99 24.05
C LEU A 21 -23.33 2.26 25.25
N PRO A 22 -23.44 0.92 25.32
CA PRO A 22 -22.76 0.13 26.34
C PRO A 22 -21.24 0.26 26.17
N LEU A 23 -20.51 0.23 27.28
CA LEU A 23 -19.05 0.45 27.32
C LEU A 23 -18.25 -0.39 26.30
N PRO A 24 -18.54 -1.69 26.09
CA PRO A 24 -17.80 -2.49 25.11
C PRO A 24 -17.94 -1.95 23.68
N LEU A 25 -19.12 -1.45 23.31
CA LEU A 25 -19.37 -0.90 21.98
C LEU A 25 -18.64 0.44 21.78
N LYS A 26 -18.57 1.27 22.82
CA LYS A 26 -17.78 2.52 22.78
C LYS A 26 -16.30 2.24 22.53
N ILE A 27 -15.74 1.23 23.21
CA ILE A 27 -14.35 0.81 23.03
C ILE A 27 -14.12 0.33 21.61
N LEU A 28 -15.01 -0.49 21.05
CA LEU A 28 -14.89 -0.97 19.66
C LEU A 28 -14.92 0.17 18.65
N ILE A 29 -15.81 1.15 18.82
CA ILE A 29 -15.90 2.33 17.95
C ILE A 29 -14.59 3.12 18.02
N ILE A 30 -14.08 3.42 19.22
CA ILE A 30 -12.82 4.15 19.38
C ILE A 30 -11.65 3.35 18.77
N ALA A 31 -11.56 2.05 19.05
CA ALA A 31 -10.52 1.19 18.51
C ALA A 31 -10.55 1.14 16.97
N SER A 32 -11.74 1.06 16.36
CA SER A 32 -11.88 1.08 14.90
C SER A 32 -11.38 2.38 14.25
N MET A 33 -11.39 3.49 14.99
CA MET A 33 -10.85 4.77 14.52
C MET A 33 -9.35 4.90 14.78
N VAL A 34 -8.87 4.43 15.94
CA VAL A 34 -7.46 4.59 16.36
C VAL A 34 -6.54 3.60 15.63
N ILE A 35 -6.97 2.35 15.43
CA ILE A 35 -6.13 1.31 14.81
C ILE A 35 -5.66 1.70 13.40
N PRO A 36 -6.53 2.19 12.48
CA PRO A 36 -6.09 2.62 11.16
C PRO A 36 -5.07 3.76 11.22
N VAL A 37 -5.23 4.69 12.16
CA VAL A 37 -4.30 5.83 12.34
C VAL A 37 -2.93 5.34 12.79
N ILE A 38 -2.86 4.44 13.76
CA ILE A 38 -1.58 3.85 14.20
C ILE A 38 -0.92 3.07 13.05
N TRP A 39 -1.71 2.30 12.31
CA TRP A 39 -1.20 1.52 11.19
C TRP A 39 -0.56 2.41 10.11
N THR A 40 -1.23 3.49 9.71
CA THR A 40 -0.74 4.39 8.66
C THR A 40 0.38 5.31 9.14
N ALA A 41 0.31 5.83 10.37
CA ALA A 41 1.29 6.80 10.87
C ALA A 41 2.59 6.16 11.39
N VAL A 42 2.55 4.91 11.85
CA VAL A 42 3.70 4.28 12.53
C VAL A 42 4.16 3.01 11.83
N ILE A 43 3.27 2.04 11.63
CA ILE A 43 3.66 0.70 11.16
C ILE A 43 4.10 0.74 9.69
N MET A 44 3.33 1.43 8.84
CA MET A 44 3.63 1.51 7.41
C MET A 44 4.97 2.21 7.11
N PRO A 45 5.31 3.38 7.70
CA PRO A 45 6.62 4.01 7.50
C PRO A 45 7.79 3.15 7.95
N ILE A 46 7.68 2.48 9.11
CA ILE A 46 8.75 1.59 9.61
C ILE A 46 8.98 0.43 8.64
N LYS A 47 7.90 -0.18 8.14
CA LYS A 47 8.00 -1.28 7.17
C LYS A 47 8.67 -0.82 5.87
N GLU A 48 8.37 0.38 5.41
CA GLU A 48 8.99 0.96 4.20
C GLU A 48 10.49 1.25 4.42
N SER A 49 10.86 1.83 5.56
CA SER A 49 12.27 2.09 5.91
C SER A 49 13.08 0.80 5.94
N ARG A 50 12.57 -0.23 6.63
CA ARG A 50 13.21 -1.54 6.68
C ARG A 50 13.36 -2.17 5.31
N ASN A 51 12.31 -2.12 4.48
CA ASN A 51 12.40 -2.64 3.11
C ASN A 51 13.45 -1.90 2.28
N GLN A 52 13.60 -0.59 2.45
CA GLN A 52 14.62 0.18 1.77
C GLN A 52 16.04 -0.12 2.28
N GLU A 53 16.22 -0.26 3.59
CA GLU A 53 17.47 -0.69 4.21
C GLU A 53 17.87 -2.10 3.76
N ASP A 54 16.94 -3.05 3.82
CA ASP A 54 17.11 -4.42 3.37
C ASP A 54 17.41 -4.48 1.87
N PHE A 55 16.68 -3.69 1.07
CA PHE A 55 16.94 -3.57 -0.35
C PHE A 55 18.37 -3.10 -0.57
N TYR A 56 18.80 -2.01 0.07
CA TYR A 56 20.16 -1.48 -0.06
C TYR A 56 21.23 -2.48 0.38
N ALA A 57 21.05 -3.14 1.52
CA ALA A 57 22.07 -3.98 2.14
C ALA A 57 22.28 -5.32 1.44
N GLN A 58 21.29 -5.87 0.73
CA GLN A 58 21.38 -7.24 0.21
C GLN A 58 21.89 -7.30 -1.24
N LYS A 59 22.64 -8.34 -1.60
CA LYS A 59 22.78 -8.81 -2.99
C LYS A 59 21.70 -9.86 -3.21
N CYS A 60 20.93 -9.77 -4.29
CA CYS A 60 19.94 -10.81 -4.58
C CYS A 60 19.74 -11.06 -6.07
N ASN A 61 19.36 -12.29 -6.37
CA ASN A 61 18.63 -12.65 -7.58
C ASN A 61 17.28 -13.18 -7.13
N SER A 62 16.19 -12.51 -7.52
CA SER A 62 14.85 -12.80 -7.02
C SER A 62 13.82 -12.55 -8.10
N VAL A 63 12.70 -13.28 -8.06
CA VAL A 63 11.64 -13.16 -9.05
C VAL A 63 10.47 -12.37 -8.46
N VAL A 64 9.86 -11.51 -9.26
CA VAL A 64 8.62 -10.82 -8.91
C VAL A 64 7.47 -11.83 -8.86
N VAL A 65 6.81 -11.96 -7.72
CA VAL A 65 5.76 -12.98 -7.48
C VAL A 65 4.35 -12.41 -7.41
N SER A 66 4.21 -11.11 -7.13
CA SER A 66 2.90 -10.44 -7.10
C SER A 66 3.06 -8.94 -7.31
N SER A 67 2.02 -8.30 -7.82
CA SER A 67 1.90 -6.84 -7.86
C SER A 67 0.59 -6.37 -7.23
N SER A 68 0.58 -5.13 -6.75
CA SER A 68 -0.61 -4.44 -6.26
C SER A 68 -0.57 -2.98 -6.70
N ASP A 69 -1.70 -2.44 -7.16
CA ASP A 69 -1.85 -1.03 -7.54
C ASP A 69 -2.88 -0.38 -6.62
N ASP A 70 -2.50 0.71 -5.95
CA ASP A 70 -3.39 1.50 -5.08
C ASP A 70 -3.88 2.80 -5.76
N GLY A 71 -3.58 2.98 -7.04
CA GLY A 71 -3.88 4.16 -7.86
C GLY A 71 -2.81 5.25 -7.80
N ARG A 72 -1.97 5.25 -6.76
CA ARG A 72 -0.82 6.16 -6.62
C ARG A 72 0.50 5.48 -6.91
N PHE A 73 0.61 4.23 -6.48
CA PHE A 73 1.80 3.40 -6.63
C PHE A 73 1.43 2.01 -7.12
N THR A 74 2.30 1.45 -7.94
CA THR A 74 2.33 0.02 -8.21
C THR A 74 3.48 -0.60 -7.42
N ALA A 75 3.16 -1.52 -6.52
CA ALA A 75 4.11 -2.25 -5.70
C ALA A 75 4.30 -3.68 -6.23
N TYR A 76 5.55 -4.08 -6.42
CA TYR A 76 5.96 -5.40 -6.89
C TYR A 76 6.68 -6.12 -5.75
N LYS A 77 6.14 -7.26 -5.32
CA LYS A 77 6.74 -8.11 -4.29
C LYS A 77 7.65 -9.13 -4.94
N MET A 78 8.87 -9.24 -4.46
CA MET A 78 9.84 -10.24 -4.85
C MET A 78 9.74 -11.48 -3.96
N ARG A 79 10.17 -12.64 -4.47
CA ARG A 79 10.10 -13.94 -3.77
C ARG A 79 10.82 -13.92 -2.42
N ASN A 80 11.95 -13.22 -2.34
CA ASN A 80 12.72 -13.03 -1.11
C ASN A 80 12.07 -12.05 -0.09
N GLY A 81 10.88 -11.51 -0.39
CA GLY A 81 10.10 -10.70 0.55
C GLY A 81 10.27 -9.19 0.42
N LEU A 82 11.26 -8.74 -0.37
CA LEU A 82 11.46 -7.32 -0.70
C LEU A 82 10.37 -6.80 -1.64
N TRP A 83 10.16 -5.49 -1.60
CA TRP A 83 9.17 -4.78 -2.42
C TRP A 83 9.84 -3.67 -3.22
N ILE A 84 9.45 -3.51 -4.48
CA ILE A 84 9.82 -2.39 -5.35
C ILE A 84 8.53 -1.60 -5.66
N LYS A 85 8.55 -0.28 -5.47
CA LYS A 85 7.38 0.58 -5.72
C LYS A 85 7.71 1.60 -6.80
N PHE A 86 6.75 1.83 -7.68
CA PHE A 86 6.81 2.89 -8.68
C PHE A 86 5.58 3.78 -8.52
N TYR A 87 5.73 5.08 -8.74
CA TYR A 87 4.58 5.94 -9.02
C TYR A 87 3.75 5.40 -10.19
N SER A 88 2.46 5.66 -10.15
CA SER A 88 1.51 5.26 -11.19
C SER A 88 1.86 5.83 -12.57
N SER A 89 2.57 6.96 -12.64
CA SER A 89 3.11 7.53 -13.89
C SER A 89 4.21 6.67 -14.52
N ALA A 90 4.91 5.85 -13.73
CA ALA A 90 5.93 4.90 -14.15
C ALA A 90 5.45 3.45 -13.99
N ARG A 91 4.13 3.20 -14.01
CA ARG A 91 3.58 1.83 -13.98
C ARG A 91 4.04 1.04 -15.21
N ASN A 92 4.10 -0.29 -15.09
CA ASN A 92 4.52 -1.25 -16.12
C ASN A 92 6.02 -1.40 -16.39
N GLN A 93 6.89 -0.80 -15.57
CA GLN A 93 8.34 -1.05 -15.66
C GLN A 93 8.70 -2.51 -15.34
N LEU A 94 7.94 -3.13 -14.41
CA LEU A 94 8.08 -4.53 -14.03
C LEU A 94 6.76 -5.29 -14.24
N ALA A 95 6.85 -6.61 -14.28
CA ALA A 95 5.74 -7.54 -14.34
C ALA A 95 5.98 -8.74 -13.42
N VAL A 96 4.91 -9.44 -13.05
CA VAL A 96 5.03 -10.72 -12.34
C VAL A 96 5.76 -11.72 -13.23
N GLY A 97 6.76 -12.40 -12.66
CA GLY A 97 7.64 -13.32 -13.39
C GLY A 97 8.98 -12.69 -13.80
N ASP A 98 9.14 -11.37 -13.72
CA ASP A 98 10.44 -10.74 -14.01
C ASP A 98 11.48 -11.17 -12.97
N SER A 99 12.70 -11.41 -13.42
CA SER A 99 13.85 -11.68 -12.57
C SER A 99 14.59 -10.38 -12.29
N ILE A 100 14.97 -10.18 -11.04
CA ILE A 100 15.63 -8.99 -10.54
C ILE A 100 17.00 -9.40 -10.02
N GLU A 101 18.05 -8.85 -10.62
CA GLU A 101 19.42 -8.97 -10.14
C GLU A 101 19.88 -7.65 -9.53
N LYS A 102 20.28 -7.71 -8.26
CA LYS A 102 20.56 -6.52 -7.46
C LYS A 102 21.96 -6.59 -6.86
N THR A 103 22.71 -5.50 -7.01
CA THR A 103 24.09 -5.39 -6.53
C THR A 103 24.12 -5.05 -5.04
N PHE A 104 25.11 -5.58 -4.32
CA PHE A 104 25.30 -5.30 -2.90
C PHE A 104 25.53 -3.79 -2.65
N GLN A 105 24.91 -3.23 -1.60
CA GLN A 105 25.09 -1.83 -1.18
C GLN A 105 24.80 -0.78 -2.26
N THR A 106 23.84 -1.05 -3.15
CA THR A 106 23.33 -0.07 -4.11
C THR A 106 21.80 -0.07 -4.11
N PHE A 107 21.21 0.95 -4.72
CA PHE A 107 19.79 0.96 -5.10
C PHE A 107 19.56 0.53 -6.54
N LEU A 108 20.63 0.15 -7.24
CA LEU A 108 20.59 -0.24 -8.64
C LEU A 108 20.30 -1.72 -8.79
N TYR A 109 19.41 -2.04 -9.72
CA TYR A 109 19.07 -3.40 -10.06
C TYR A 109 18.80 -3.54 -11.56
N LYS A 110 19.03 -4.75 -12.06
CA LYS A 110 18.72 -5.15 -13.43
C LYS A 110 17.45 -5.97 -13.40
N ALA A 111 16.57 -5.70 -14.34
CA ALA A 111 15.41 -6.55 -14.58
C ALA A 111 15.59 -7.38 -15.84
N TYR A 112 15.05 -8.59 -15.81
CA TYR A 112 15.03 -9.51 -16.93
C TYR A 112 13.62 -10.07 -17.07
N ARG A 113 13.17 -10.24 -18.32
CA ARG A 113 11.83 -10.75 -18.64
C ARG A 113 11.94 -11.97 -19.54
N LYS A 114 11.09 -12.96 -19.28
CA LYS A 114 10.98 -14.14 -20.16
C LYS A 114 10.44 -13.75 -21.53
N ASP A 115 11.10 -14.23 -22.57
CA ASP A 115 10.59 -14.16 -23.95
C ASP A 115 9.65 -15.34 -24.27
N ILE A 116 9.26 -15.45 -25.55
CA ILE A 116 8.40 -16.54 -26.05
C ILE A 116 9.03 -17.94 -25.95
N MET A 117 10.35 -18.02 -25.77
CA MET A 117 11.11 -19.26 -25.57
C MET A 117 11.34 -19.56 -24.08
N GLU A 118 10.73 -18.77 -23.19
CA GLU A 118 10.90 -18.80 -21.73
C GLU A 118 12.29 -18.44 -21.21
N GLU A 119 13.13 -17.81 -22.04
CA GLU A 119 14.46 -17.38 -21.64
C GLU A 119 14.44 -15.94 -21.11
N TYR A 120 15.22 -15.68 -20.06
CA TYR A 120 15.30 -14.34 -19.47
C TYR A 120 16.16 -13.42 -20.35
N GLN A 121 15.51 -12.45 -20.97
CA GLN A 121 16.14 -11.38 -21.71
C GLN A 121 16.30 -10.14 -20.85
N PHE A 122 17.40 -9.41 -21.02
CA PHE A 122 17.64 -8.17 -20.31
C PHE A 122 16.57 -7.13 -20.66
N LEU A 123 15.93 -6.56 -19.65
CA LEU A 123 14.88 -5.55 -19.79
C LEU A 123 15.44 -4.14 -19.61
N GLY A 124 16.29 -3.93 -18.60
CA GLY A 124 16.86 -2.62 -18.30
C GLY A 124 17.52 -2.52 -16.93
N ASP A 125 18.25 -1.43 -16.74
CA ASP A 125 18.80 -0.99 -15.45
C ASP A 125 17.83 -0.01 -14.79
N PHE A 126 17.60 -0.18 -13.49
CA PHE A 126 16.68 0.63 -12.70
C PHE A 126 17.31 1.07 -11.39
N ASP A 127 16.82 2.18 -10.86
CA ASP A 127 17.17 2.70 -9.55
C ASP A 127 15.93 2.73 -8.65
N PHE A 128 16.04 2.10 -7.48
CA PHE A 128 14.98 2.01 -6.48
C PHE A 128 14.55 3.38 -5.91
N THR A 129 15.39 4.42 -6.04
CA THR A 129 15.16 5.75 -5.48
C THR A 129 14.48 6.72 -6.45
N VAL A 130 14.58 6.49 -7.76
CA VAL A 130 14.21 7.48 -8.79
C VAL A 130 12.69 7.61 -8.96
N PHE A 131 11.92 6.60 -8.56
CA PHE A 131 10.46 6.57 -8.78
C PHE A 131 9.64 6.58 -7.48
N LYS A 132 10.21 7.16 -6.40
CA LYS A 132 9.62 7.28 -5.06
C LYS A 132 9.15 8.67 -4.71
#